data_AF-A0A960J814-F1
#
_entry.id   AF-A0A960J814-F1
#
_cell.length_a   1.000
_cell.length_b   1.000
_cell.length_c   1.000
_cell.angle_alpha   90.00
_cell.angle_beta   90.00
_cell.angle_gamma   90.00
#
_symmetry.space_group_name_H-M   'P 1'
#
loop_
_entity.id
_entity.type
_entity.pdbx_description
1 polymer ?
#
loop_
_entity_poly.entity_id
_entity_poly.type
_entity_poly.pdbx_seq_one_letter_code
_entity_poly.pdbx_strand_id
1 'polypeptide(L)'
;LTHLDRPAFYHRQEWMILDPVTVRNLELVEPLFGGSPKSTLLYAIDNTATAMGARLLRDWLTRPALDVEEIESRLGGVDELRRETITRTEIRRELESVLDIRRLLSRVTMGLASPRDVRSLGDSLRCLPMLRGLARPLKSDRMRALLDRMDELADVRDRIIDTISETPPLTLSEGGVIANGVDPELDELREISKSSRGYIARLEAQERKRTGIGSLKVKHNNVFGFYIEVSKANLEKVPDDYDRKQTLVNAERFITPELKEYERKVFDAEERIQAKERTLFDQVRAATADEAQRIKTTAAAIAELDVLHGLALTAAECDYVRPTFSSSGEIQICAGRHPVIERLSDEEGVDRFIPNDVYLNDTNHLVALITGPNMGGKSTYLRQIAQIAILAQMGSFVPARNATLPVLDRVFTRIGASDNLAQGRSTFMVEMTETSQILNTATPRSLILLDEIGRGTSTFDGLAIAWAVVEHIHAKTRAKTLFATHYHELTDLAELLEGVFNLHVTVRESGERVSFLRKVESGKADRSYGIEVARLAGLPLDVIIRAREVLLTHERKESAVTEELSAPPTPAPVQVSIFPGGGNGVIEELRSLNLEEMKPIEALTLLHEWKHKVEGAA
;
A
#
# COMPACT_ATOMS: atom_id res chain seq x y z
N LEU A 1 -12.73 23.47 -19.49
CA LEU A 1 -11.83 23.31 -18.32
C LEU A 1 -10.53 22.70 -18.84
N THR A 2 -9.53 23.51 -19.18
CA THR A 2 -8.24 23.05 -19.75
C THR A 2 -7.41 22.21 -18.78
N HIS A 3 -7.71 22.26 -17.47
CA HIS A 3 -7.07 21.47 -16.43
C HIS A 3 -7.70 20.08 -16.23
N LEU A 4 -8.87 19.80 -16.81
CA LEU A 4 -9.51 18.48 -16.70
C LEU A 4 -9.16 17.63 -17.92
N ASP A 5 -8.65 16.44 -17.66
CA ASP A 5 -8.46 15.43 -18.71
C ASP A 5 -9.84 14.98 -19.22
N ARG A 6 -9.88 14.51 -20.47
CA ARG A 6 -11.12 13.99 -21.05
C ARG A 6 -11.59 12.77 -20.23
N PRO A 7 -12.88 12.64 -19.92
CA PRO A 7 -13.41 11.43 -19.31
C PRO A 7 -13.06 10.22 -20.19
N ALA A 8 -12.40 9.22 -19.59
CA ALA A 8 -12.08 7.97 -20.24
C ALA A 8 -13.02 6.87 -19.74
N PHE A 9 -13.39 5.94 -20.64
CA PHE A 9 -14.16 4.76 -20.25
C PHE A 9 -13.31 3.88 -19.34
N TYR A 10 -13.82 3.59 -18.14
CA TYR A 10 -13.19 2.67 -17.22
C TYR A 10 -13.68 1.25 -17.48
N HIS A 11 -12.89 0.45 -18.19
CA HIS A 11 -13.15 -0.98 -18.39
C HIS A 11 -12.49 -1.79 -17.28
N ARG A 12 -13.31 -2.36 -16.37
CA ARG A 12 -12.84 -3.29 -15.32
C ARG A 12 -12.12 -4.55 -15.87
N GLN A 13 -12.13 -4.77 -17.18
CA GLN A 13 -11.57 -5.95 -17.84
C GLN A 13 -10.07 -5.83 -18.18
N GLU A 14 -9.44 -4.67 -17.96
CA GLU A 14 -8.01 -4.48 -18.25
C GLU A 14 -7.08 -4.83 -17.05
N TRP A 15 -7.64 -4.96 -15.84
CA TRP A 15 -6.89 -5.01 -14.58
C TRP A 15 -7.42 -6.16 -13.70
N MET A 16 -6.54 -6.79 -12.94
CA MET A 16 -6.94 -7.78 -11.93
C MET A 16 -7.87 -7.09 -10.91
N ILE A 17 -8.98 -7.74 -10.60
CA ILE A 17 -9.93 -7.21 -9.63
C ILE A 17 -9.50 -7.62 -8.24
N LEU A 18 -9.14 -6.63 -7.43
CA LEU A 18 -8.90 -6.76 -6.00
C LEU A 18 -10.02 -6.02 -5.26
N ASP A 19 -10.84 -6.75 -4.51
CA ASP A 19 -11.89 -6.11 -3.71
C ASP A 19 -11.29 -5.39 -2.49
N PRO A 20 -12.02 -4.43 -1.88
CA PRO A 20 -11.50 -3.69 -0.73
C PRO A 20 -11.11 -4.57 0.45
N VAL A 21 -11.79 -5.72 0.62
CA VAL A 21 -11.47 -6.70 1.65
C VAL A 21 -10.11 -7.33 1.38
N THR A 22 -9.81 -7.70 0.14
CA THR A 22 -8.53 -8.26 -0.28
C THR A 22 -7.39 -7.26 -0.15
N VAL A 23 -7.59 -6.02 -0.61
CA VAL A 23 -6.58 -4.96 -0.45
C VAL A 23 -6.20 -4.77 1.03
N ARG A 24 -7.20 -4.82 1.93
CA ARG A 24 -7.02 -4.68 3.37
C ARG A 24 -6.39 -5.91 4.02
N ASN A 25 -6.91 -7.12 3.75
CA ASN A 25 -6.43 -8.36 4.37
C ASN A 25 -4.99 -8.71 3.97
N LEU A 26 -4.58 -8.32 2.76
CA LEU A 26 -3.21 -8.44 2.28
C LEU A 26 -2.31 -7.26 2.70
N GLU A 27 -2.84 -6.27 3.44
CA GLU A 27 -2.11 -5.08 3.88
C GLU A 27 -1.37 -4.39 2.72
N LEU A 28 -2.00 -4.28 1.54
CA LEU A 28 -1.30 -3.82 0.34
C LEU A 28 -0.83 -2.37 0.49
N VAL A 29 -1.69 -1.51 1.03
CA VAL A 29 -1.45 -0.06 1.12
C VAL A 29 -1.68 0.53 2.50
N GLU A 30 -2.47 -0.13 3.34
CA GLU A 30 -2.82 0.33 4.69
C GLU A 30 -2.67 -0.85 5.67
N PRO A 31 -2.12 -0.59 6.87
CA PRO A 31 -1.93 -1.62 7.87
C PRO A 31 -3.27 -2.03 8.51
N LEU A 32 -3.36 -3.27 8.96
CA LEU A 32 -4.49 -3.70 9.77
C LEU A 32 -4.43 -3.04 11.16
N PHE A 33 -5.61 -2.72 11.72
CA PHE A 33 -5.78 -2.28 13.12
C PHE A 33 -4.95 -1.06 13.57
N GLY A 34 -4.65 -0.12 12.67
CA GLY A 34 -3.84 1.05 13.00
C GLY A 34 -2.37 0.71 13.30
N GLY A 35 -1.89 -0.41 12.77
CA GLY A 35 -0.48 -0.81 12.82
C GLY A 35 0.45 0.20 12.15
N SER A 36 1.75 -0.07 12.23
CA SER A 36 2.77 0.79 11.60
C SER A 36 2.59 0.81 10.08
N PRO A 37 2.72 1.95 9.38
CA PRO A 37 2.77 1.99 7.91
C PRO A 37 3.83 1.05 7.32
N LYS A 38 4.85 0.70 8.11
CA LYS A 38 5.90 -0.25 7.75
C LYS A 38 5.40 -1.70 7.53
N SER A 39 4.21 -2.05 8.03
CA SER A 39 3.66 -3.41 7.86
C SER A 39 2.94 -3.64 6.52
N THR A 40 3.03 -2.68 5.59
CA THR A 40 2.33 -2.77 4.29
C THR A 40 3.23 -3.28 3.17
N LEU A 41 2.63 -3.91 2.16
CA LEU A 41 3.36 -4.31 0.96
C LEU A 41 3.92 -3.11 0.22
N LEU A 42 3.16 -2.02 0.11
CA LEU A 42 3.63 -0.78 -0.50
C LEU A 42 4.93 -0.29 0.16
N TYR A 43 4.99 -0.25 1.49
CA TYR A 43 6.21 0.13 2.20
C TYR A 43 7.40 -0.79 1.85
N ALA A 44 7.16 -2.10 1.75
CA ALA A 44 8.22 -3.06 1.50
C ALA A 44 8.89 -2.91 0.13
N ILE A 45 8.17 -2.39 -0.87
CA ILE A 45 8.63 -2.28 -2.25
C ILE A 45 8.86 -0.84 -2.74
N ASP A 46 8.36 0.18 -2.01
CA ASP A 46 8.44 1.58 -2.42
C ASP A 46 9.84 2.15 -2.19
N ASN A 47 10.62 2.09 -3.27
CA ASN A 47 11.93 2.71 -3.41
C ASN A 47 11.90 3.89 -4.40
N THR A 48 10.72 4.50 -4.62
CA THR A 48 10.57 5.64 -5.53
C THR A 48 11.18 6.91 -4.94
N ALA A 49 11.76 7.75 -5.80
CA ALA A 49 12.38 9.01 -5.43
C ALA A 49 11.41 10.20 -5.53
N THR A 50 10.36 10.09 -6.34
CA THR A 50 9.41 11.19 -6.59
C THR A 50 8.01 10.86 -6.07
N ALA A 51 7.29 11.89 -5.60
CA ALA A 51 5.90 11.72 -5.15
C ALA A 51 4.95 11.26 -6.28
N MET A 52 5.28 11.55 -7.54
CA MET A 52 4.51 11.09 -8.69
C MET A 52 4.77 9.61 -9.01
N GLY A 53 6.01 9.14 -8.84
CA GLY A 53 6.36 7.71 -8.90
C GLY A 53 5.67 6.92 -7.80
N ALA A 54 5.74 7.38 -6.53
CA ALA A 54 5.08 6.72 -5.39
C ALA A 54 3.57 6.53 -5.62
N ARG A 55 2.88 7.52 -6.19
CA ARG A 55 1.47 7.41 -6.55
C ARG A 55 1.23 6.39 -7.66
N LEU A 56 2.08 6.38 -8.69
CA LEU A 56 1.98 5.41 -9.77
C LEU A 56 2.26 3.98 -9.30
N LEU A 57 3.23 3.78 -8.40
CA LEU A 57 3.50 2.48 -7.78
C LEU A 57 2.27 1.96 -7.02
N ARG A 58 1.64 2.83 -6.22
CA ARG A 58 0.39 2.50 -5.52
C ARG A 58 -0.73 2.11 -6.49
N ASP A 59 -0.84 2.82 -7.60
CA ASP A 59 -1.78 2.50 -8.66
C ASP A 59 -1.47 1.13 -9.27
N TRP A 60 -0.22 0.81 -9.60
CA TRP A 60 0.15 -0.50 -10.15
C TRP A 60 -0.09 -1.64 -9.17
N LEU A 61 0.18 -1.43 -7.88
CA LEU A 61 0.00 -2.43 -6.83
C LEU A 61 -1.47 -2.78 -6.59
N THR A 62 -2.34 -1.77 -6.53
CA THR A 62 -3.78 -1.97 -6.29
C THR A 62 -4.54 -2.40 -7.54
N ARG A 63 -3.83 -2.45 -8.67
CA ARG A 63 -4.42 -2.53 -9.98
C ARG A 63 -3.39 -3.25 -10.91
N PRO A 64 -3.12 -4.56 -10.68
CA PRO A 64 -2.23 -5.34 -11.54
C PRO A 64 -2.80 -5.51 -12.95
N ALA A 65 -1.95 -5.67 -13.96
CA ALA A 65 -2.38 -5.85 -15.34
C ALA A 65 -2.91 -7.28 -15.60
N LEU A 66 -3.80 -7.40 -16.58
CA LEU A 66 -4.22 -8.70 -17.15
C LEU A 66 -3.57 -9.00 -18.50
N ASP A 67 -3.01 -8.00 -19.16
CA ASP A 67 -2.30 -8.16 -20.41
C ASP A 67 -0.86 -8.62 -20.15
N VAL A 68 -0.50 -9.80 -20.67
CA VAL A 68 0.83 -10.37 -20.54
C VAL A 68 1.88 -9.50 -21.22
N GLU A 69 1.56 -8.85 -22.35
CA GLU A 69 2.51 -7.99 -23.05
C GLU A 69 2.88 -6.78 -22.20
N GLU A 70 1.91 -6.16 -21.52
CA GLU A 70 2.16 -5.07 -20.57
C GLU A 70 3.00 -5.52 -19.38
N ILE A 71 2.70 -6.71 -18.80
CA ILE A 71 3.46 -7.26 -17.67
C ILE A 71 4.92 -7.53 -18.09
N GLU A 72 5.13 -8.23 -19.19
CA GLU A 72 6.46 -8.56 -19.72
C GLU A 72 7.25 -7.31 -20.11
N SER A 73 6.57 -6.29 -20.66
CA SER A 73 7.17 -4.99 -20.97
C SER A 73 7.73 -4.31 -19.71
N ARG A 74 6.97 -4.28 -18.62
CA ARG A 74 7.43 -3.75 -17.32
C ARG A 74 8.58 -4.59 -16.75
N LEU A 75 8.44 -5.91 -16.76
CA LEU A 75 9.51 -6.83 -16.31
C LEU A 75 10.81 -6.65 -17.10
N GLY A 76 10.72 -6.36 -18.40
CA GLY A 76 11.87 -6.05 -19.24
C GLY A 76 12.60 -4.78 -18.81
N GLY A 77 11.85 -3.72 -18.49
CA GLY A 77 12.41 -2.48 -17.94
C GLY A 77 13.09 -2.68 -16.58
N VAL A 78 12.44 -3.43 -15.68
CA VAL A 78 12.99 -3.77 -14.36
C VAL A 78 14.27 -4.61 -14.47
N ASP A 79 14.28 -5.64 -15.33
CA ASP A 79 15.43 -6.52 -15.53
C ASP A 79 16.65 -5.77 -16.06
N GLU A 80 16.44 -4.87 -17.02
CA GLU A 80 17.51 -4.05 -17.57
C GLU A 80 18.11 -3.10 -16.53
N LEU A 81 17.29 -2.35 -15.80
CA LEU A 81 17.73 -1.45 -14.72
C LEU A 81 18.37 -2.19 -13.55
N ARG A 82 17.96 -3.44 -13.28
CA ARG A 82 18.57 -4.27 -12.24
C ARG A 82 20.02 -4.62 -12.59
N ARG A 83 20.32 -4.89 -13.86
CA ARG A 83 21.66 -5.25 -14.35
C ARG A 83 22.60 -4.03 -14.45
N GLU A 84 22.06 -2.87 -14.80
CA GLU A 84 22.82 -1.64 -15.02
C GLU A 84 23.03 -0.83 -13.72
N THR A 85 23.78 -1.37 -12.77
CA THR A 85 23.97 -0.78 -11.42
C THR A 85 24.43 0.68 -11.42
N ILE A 86 25.37 1.05 -12.30
CA ILE A 86 25.90 2.42 -12.38
C ILE A 86 24.81 3.36 -12.90
N THR A 87 24.19 3.02 -14.03
CA THR A 87 23.08 3.78 -14.63
C THR A 87 21.92 3.93 -13.66
N ARG A 88 21.53 2.88 -12.93
CA ARG A 88 20.50 2.92 -11.90
C ARG A 88 20.85 3.92 -10.79
N THR A 89 22.10 3.94 -10.33
CA THR A 89 22.53 4.86 -9.26
C THR A 89 22.48 6.32 -9.71
N GLU A 90 22.96 6.62 -10.92
CA GLU A 90 22.93 7.98 -11.46
C GLU A 90 21.49 8.45 -11.74
N ILE A 91 20.63 7.59 -12.30
CA ILE A 91 19.20 7.90 -12.50
C ILE A 91 18.53 8.26 -11.16
N ARG A 92 18.83 7.51 -10.07
CA ARG A 92 18.27 7.79 -8.75
C ARG A 92 18.58 9.22 -8.30
N ARG A 93 19.86 9.61 -8.40
CA ARG A 93 20.34 10.92 -7.95
C ARG A 93 19.64 12.07 -8.68
N GLU A 94 19.43 11.90 -9.98
CA GLU A 94 18.70 12.88 -10.78
C GLU A 94 17.21 12.91 -10.42
N LEU A 95 16.57 11.74 -10.21
CA LEU A 95 15.17 11.67 -9.78
C LEU A 95 14.92 12.32 -8.41
N GLU A 96 15.85 12.18 -7.45
CA GLU A 96 15.77 12.83 -6.13
C GLU A 96 15.74 14.37 -6.22
N SER A 97 16.24 14.94 -7.32
CA SER A 97 16.22 16.38 -7.60
C SER A 97 14.92 16.84 -8.28
N VAL A 98 14.07 15.91 -8.74
CA VAL A 98 12.81 16.21 -9.42
C VAL A 98 11.68 16.37 -8.41
N LEU A 99 11.09 17.57 -8.37
CA LEU A 99 9.89 17.83 -7.56
C LEU A 99 8.63 17.28 -8.24
N ASP A 100 7.50 17.36 -7.55
CA ASP A 100 6.21 16.89 -8.07
C ASP A 100 5.69 17.77 -9.22
N ILE A 101 6.16 17.48 -10.44
CA ILE A 101 5.82 18.22 -11.68
C ILE A 101 4.31 18.23 -11.90
N ARG A 102 3.61 17.11 -11.66
CA ARG A 102 2.14 17.04 -11.84
C ARG A 102 1.42 18.01 -10.91
N ARG A 103 1.84 18.10 -9.64
CA ARG A 103 1.25 19.02 -8.66
C ARG A 103 1.55 20.47 -9.00
N LEU A 104 2.79 20.78 -9.36
CA LEU A 104 3.20 22.15 -9.75
C LEU A 104 2.44 22.61 -10.99
N LEU A 105 2.37 21.77 -12.02
CA LEU A 105 1.63 22.05 -13.25
C LEU A 105 0.13 22.27 -12.99
N SER A 106 -0.49 21.47 -12.11
CA SER A 106 -1.89 21.66 -11.73
C SER A 106 -2.12 23.07 -11.18
N ARG A 107 -1.26 23.54 -10.27
CA ARG A 107 -1.33 24.91 -9.73
C ARG A 107 -1.14 25.97 -10.81
N VAL A 108 -0.24 25.75 -11.77
CA VAL A 108 -0.01 26.66 -12.92
C VAL A 108 -1.28 26.77 -13.76
N THR A 109 -1.87 25.65 -14.17
CA THR A 109 -3.09 25.63 -15.01
C THR A 109 -4.32 26.18 -14.31
N MET A 110 -4.38 26.13 -12.98
CA MET A 110 -5.45 26.74 -12.17
C MET A 110 -5.24 28.24 -11.91
N GLY A 111 -4.11 28.83 -12.31
CA GLY A 111 -3.77 30.22 -12.01
C GLY A 111 -3.41 30.47 -10.54
N LEU A 112 -3.15 29.41 -9.76
CA LEU A 112 -2.86 29.47 -8.31
C LEU A 112 -1.37 29.31 -8.00
N ALA A 113 -0.52 29.11 -9.01
CA ALA A 113 0.92 28.97 -8.83
C ALA A 113 1.56 30.28 -8.35
N SER A 114 2.37 30.17 -7.31
CA SER A 114 3.25 31.24 -6.83
C SER A 114 4.52 31.35 -7.69
N PRO A 115 5.28 32.46 -7.59
CA PRO A 115 6.59 32.57 -8.23
C PRO A 115 7.53 31.39 -7.92
N ARG A 116 7.54 30.94 -6.67
CA ARG A 116 8.32 29.76 -6.24
C ARG A 116 7.83 28.45 -6.88
N ASP A 117 6.53 28.27 -7.03
CA ASP A 117 5.99 27.08 -7.71
C ASP A 117 6.45 27.03 -9.18
N VAL A 118 6.36 28.15 -9.90
CA VAL A 118 6.78 28.24 -11.31
C VAL A 118 8.28 28.02 -11.44
N ARG A 119 9.07 28.65 -10.56
CA ARG A 119 10.53 28.45 -10.54
C ARG A 119 10.91 27.00 -10.25
N SER A 120 10.26 26.38 -9.25
CA SER A 120 10.47 24.98 -8.87
C SER A 120 10.15 24.01 -10.01
N LEU A 121 9.14 24.33 -10.82
CA LEU A 121 8.83 23.59 -12.04
C LEU A 121 10.01 23.70 -13.02
N GLY A 122 10.50 24.91 -13.30
CA GLY A 122 11.69 25.12 -14.15
C GLY A 122 12.92 24.35 -13.65
N ASP A 123 13.19 24.40 -12.35
CA ASP A 123 14.34 23.69 -11.75
C ASP A 123 14.19 22.16 -11.89
N SER A 124 12.96 21.62 -11.78
CA SER A 124 12.69 20.20 -12.03
C SER A 124 12.89 19.83 -13.50
N LEU A 125 12.45 20.70 -14.43
CA LEU A 125 12.66 20.50 -15.88
C LEU A 125 14.14 20.56 -16.27
N ARG A 126 14.99 21.19 -15.45
CA ARG A 126 16.45 21.22 -15.68
C ARG A 126 17.12 19.85 -15.57
N CYS A 127 16.51 18.90 -14.85
CA CYS A 127 17.05 17.55 -14.68
C CYS A 127 16.80 16.65 -15.91
N LEU A 128 15.86 17.03 -16.79
CA LEU A 128 15.40 16.17 -17.89
C LEU A 128 16.46 15.79 -18.92
N PRO A 129 17.34 16.70 -19.40
CA PRO A 129 18.37 16.32 -20.36
C PRO A 129 19.34 15.28 -19.80
N MET A 130 19.70 15.40 -18.52
CA MET A 130 20.58 14.45 -17.85
C MET A 130 19.88 13.10 -17.65
N LEU A 131 18.64 13.09 -17.14
CA LEU A 131 17.82 11.88 -17.01
C LEU A 131 17.67 11.15 -18.36
N ARG A 132 17.33 11.88 -19.42
CA ARG A 132 17.18 11.33 -20.76
C ARG A 132 18.52 10.79 -21.28
N GLY A 133 19.62 11.49 -21.04
CA GLY A 133 20.97 11.05 -21.39
C GLY A 133 21.38 9.75 -20.70
N LEU A 134 21.09 9.62 -19.41
CA LEU A 134 21.36 8.43 -18.60
C LEU A 134 20.48 7.24 -18.99
N ALA A 135 19.23 7.47 -19.36
CA ALA A 135 18.31 6.41 -19.78
C ALA A 135 18.52 5.99 -21.25
N ARG A 136 19.14 6.81 -22.09
CA ARG A 136 19.38 6.55 -23.52
C ARG A 136 20.10 5.22 -23.85
N PRO A 137 21.09 4.75 -23.06
CA PRO A 137 21.76 3.48 -23.32
C PRO A 137 20.87 2.25 -23.09
N LEU A 138 19.74 2.41 -22.37
CA LEU A 138 18.78 1.36 -22.09
C LEU A 138 17.99 1.02 -23.37
N LYS A 139 17.84 -0.27 -23.65
CA LYS A 139 17.40 -0.84 -24.92
C LYS A 139 16.12 -1.65 -24.83
N SER A 140 15.60 -1.95 -23.64
CA SER A 140 14.29 -2.61 -23.51
C SER A 140 13.20 -1.76 -24.18
N ASP A 141 12.20 -2.42 -24.76
CA ASP A 141 11.16 -1.72 -25.52
C ASP A 141 10.39 -0.73 -24.64
N ARG A 142 10.21 -1.05 -23.35
CA ARG A 142 9.63 -0.14 -22.36
C ARG A 142 10.46 1.13 -22.18
N MET A 143 11.78 1.01 -22.07
CA MET A 143 12.68 2.16 -21.92
C MET A 143 12.69 3.02 -23.18
N ARG A 144 12.67 2.42 -24.38
CA ARG A 144 12.54 3.18 -25.64
C ARG A 144 11.23 3.97 -25.69
N ALA A 145 10.10 3.32 -25.40
CA ALA A 145 8.79 3.97 -25.37
C ALA A 145 8.70 5.08 -24.30
N LEU A 146 9.46 4.96 -23.20
CA LEU A 146 9.58 6.03 -22.20
C LEU A 146 10.38 7.23 -22.74
N LEU A 147 11.54 6.96 -23.35
CA LEU A 147 12.39 8.00 -23.94
C LEU A 147 11.68 8.79 -25.04
N ASP A 148 10.86 8.11 -25.85
CA ASP A 148 10.07 8.76 -26.90
C ASP A 148 9.02 9.73 -26.34
N ARG A 149 8.46 9.43 -25.16
CA ARG A 149 7.51 10.27 -24.44
C ARG A 149 8.16 11.35 -23.56
N MET A 150 9.46 11.23 -23.27
CA MET A 150 10.19 12.11 -22.37
C MET A 150 10.79 13.30 -23.13
N ASP A 151 9.95 14.31 -23.40
CA ASP A 151 10.42 15.60 -23.95
C ASP A 151 11.33 16.32 -22.93
N GLU A 152 12.45 16.89 -23.39
CA GLU A 152 13.36 17.69 -22.57
C GLU A 152 12.77 19.05 -22.18
N LEU A 153 11.73 19.51 -22.89
CA LEU A 153 10.99 20.74 -22.59
C LEU A 153 11.90 21.97 -22.48
N ALA A 154 12.96 22.02 -23.30
CA ALA A 154 13.99 23.06 -23.22
C ALA A 154 13.40 24.46 -23.38
N ASP A 155 12.45 24.64 -24.30
CA ASP A 155 11.73 25.89 -24.53
C ASP A 155 10.94 26.38 -23.31
N VAL A 156 10.28 25.47 -22.58
CA VAL A 156 9.55 25.79 -21.35
C VAL A 156 10.50 26.06 -20.20
N ARG A 157 11.50 25.19 -20.03
CA ARG A 157 12.54 25.30 -19.00
C ARG A 157 13.25 26.64 -19.11
N ASP A 158 13.83 26.94 -20.28
CA ASP A 158 14.65 28.13 -20.48
C ASP A 158 13.82 29.40 -20.29
N ARG A 159 12.57 29.42 -20.80
CA ARG A 159 11.64 30.51 -20.53
C ARG A 159 11.44 30.76 -19.03
N ILE A 160 11.23 29.71 -18.24
CA ILE A 160 11.05 29.87 -16.79
C ILE A 160 12.34 30.32 -16.12
N ILE A 161 13.46 29.64 -16.42
CA ILE A 161 14.75 29.84 -15.75
C ILE A 161 15.33 31.22 -16.05
N ASP A 162 15.20 31.68 -17.30
CA ASP A 162 15.73 32.97 -17.75
C ASP A 162 14.83 34.14 -17.34
N THR A 163 13.52 33.90 -17.15
CA THR A 163 12.56 34.96 -16.82
C THR A 163 12.35 35.12 -15.31
N ILE A 164 12.30 34.02 -14.56
CA ILE A 164 12.02 34.04 -13.12
C ILE A 164 13.33 34.02 -12.34
N SER A 165 13.46 34.94 -11.39
CA SER A 165 14.59 35.05 -10.46
C SER A 165 14.93 33.70 -9.82
N GLU A 166 16.21 33.43 -9.58
CA GLU A 166 16.67 32.18 -8.94
C GLU A 166 16.10 31.99 -7.53
N THR A 167 15.89 33.10 -6.80
CA THR A 167 15.32 33.09 -5.46
C THR A 167 14.08 33.97 -5.41
N PRO A 168 12.95 33.55 -6.01
CA PRO A 168 11.77 34.39 -6.08
C PRO A 168 11.07 34.42 -4.70
N PRO A 169 10.38 35.54 -4.38
CA PRO A 169 9.59 35.66 -3.16
C PRO A 169 8.42 34.66 -3.13
N LEU A 170 7.80 34.51 -1.96
CA LEU A 170 6.59 33.69 -1.81
C LEU A 170 5.40 34.30 -2.55
N THR A 171 5.29 35.62 -2.53
CA THR A 171 4.18 36.36 -3.10
C THR A 171 4.66 37.33 -4.19
N LEU A 172 3.81 37.56 -5.20
CA LEU A 172 4.06 38.57 -6.22
C LEU A 172 4.13 39.99 -5.63
N SER A 173 3.49 40.21 -4.48
CA SER A 173 3.47 41.53 -3.82
C SER A 173 4.81 41.95 -3.23
N GLU A 174 5.71 41.01 -2.95
CA GLU A 174 7.03 41.29 -2.39
C GLU A 174 8.04 41.82 -3.44
N GLY A 175 7.72 41.68 -4.74
CA GLY A 175 8.59 42.10 -5.84
C GLY A 175 9.87 41.28 -5.98
N GLY A 176 10.65 41.50 -7.05
CA GLY A 176 11.86 40.73 -7.33
C GLY A 176 11.57 39.33 -7.89
N VAL A 177 10.39 39.15 -8.51
CA VAL A 177 10.00 37.87 -9.12
C VAL A 177 10.72 37.65 -10.45
N ILE A 178 10.85 38.69 -11.26
CA ILE A 178 11.44 38.62 -12.59
C ILE A 178 12.97 38.80 -12.51
N ALA A 179 13.74 38.01 -13.25
CA ALA A 179 15.19 38.14 -13.31
C ALA A 179 15.62 39.50 -13.92
N ASN A 180 16.88 39.91 -13.69
CA ASN A 180 17.41 41.11 -14.34
C ASN A 180 17.73 40.80 -15.82
N GLY A 181 17.63 41.79 -16.70
CA GLY A 181 17.91 41.65 -18.13
C GLY A 181 16.75 41.11 -18.97
N VAL A 182 15.61 40.79 -18.35
CA VAL A 182 14.40 40.29 -19.03
C VAL A 182 13.66 41.41 -19.75
N ASP A 183 13.52 42.56 -19.09
CA ASP A 183 12.77 43.70 -19.60
C ASP A 183 13.55 44.99 -19.28
N PRO A 184 14.02 45.73 -20.30
CA PRO A 184 14.82 46.94 -20.08
C PRO A 184 14.11 48.02 -19.26
N GLU A 185 12.79 48.18 -19.44
CA GLU A 185 12.00 49.16 -18.70
C GLU A 185 11.92 48.78 -17.21
N LEU A 186 11.74 47.50 -16.90
CA LEU A 186 11.77 46.99 -15.53
C LEU A 186 13.14 47.23 -14.87
N ASP A 187 14.23 46.99 -15.61
CA ASP A 187 15.59 47.21 -15.11
C ASP A 187 15.87 48.70 -14.85
N GLU A 188 15.43 49.59 -15.75
CA GLU A 188 15.52 51.05 -15.56
C GLU A 188 14.73 51.51 -14.32
N LEU A 189 13.51 51.00 -14.13
CA LEU A 189 12.70 51.30 -12.96
C LEU A 189 13.36 50.80 -11.66
N ARG A 190 13.96 49.60 -11.69
CA ARG A 190 14.72 49.03 -10.56
C ARG A 190 15.95 49.85 -10.24
N GLU A 191 16.66 50.38 -11.24
CA GLU A 191 17.80 51.30 -11.04
C GLU A 191 17.36 52.61 -10.37
N ILE A 192 16.22 53.18 -10.76
CA ILE A 192 15.63 54.36 -10.11
C ILE A 192 15.32 54.07 -8.64
N SER A 193 14.71 52.92 -8.34
CA SER A 193 14.40 52.49 -6.98
C SER A 193 15.67 52.20 -6.16
N LYS A 194 16.69 51.51 -6.71
CA LYS A 194 17.96 51.23 -6.01
C LYS A 194 18.78 52.51 -5.73
N SER A 195 18.75 53.47 -6.65
CA SER A 195 19.42 54.76 -6.51
C SER A 195 18.88 55.60 -5.34
N SER A 196 17.72 55.24 -4.79
CA SER A 196 17.13 55.87 -3.60
C SER A 196 18.04 55.84 -2.39
N ARG A 197 18.69 54.71 -2.07
CA ARG A 197 19.57 54.64 -0.89
C ARG A 197 20.76 55.60 -1.01
N GLY A 198 21.33 55.72 -2.21
CA GLY A 198 22.43 56.65 -2.49
C GLY A 198 22.01 58.11 -2.54
N TYR A 199 20.75 58.40 -2.94
CA TYR A 199 20.18 59.74 -2.88
C TYR A 199 19.86 60.15 -1.43
N ILE A 200 19.25 59.26 -0.65
CA ILE A 200 18.92 59.48 0.77
C ILE A 200 20.19 59.76 1.61
N ALA A 201 21.28 59.00 1.38
CA ALA A 201 22.54 59.26 2.07
C ALA A 201 23.16 60.62 1.72
N ARG A 202 23.04 61.05 0.45
CA ARG A 202 23.49 62.37 0.01
C ARG A 202 22.65 63.50 0.61
N LEU A 203 21.32 63.34 0.59
CA LEU A 203 20.39 64.29 1.19
C LEU A 203 20.61 64.41 2.71
N GLU A 204 20.82 63.29 3.41
CA GLU A 204 21.14 63.30 4.84
C GLU A 204 22.43 64.09 5.14
N ALA A 205 23.49 63.88 4.35
CA ALA A 205 24.75 64.60 4.52
C ALA A 205 24.60 66.10 4.21
N GLN A 206 23.85 66.44 3.17
CA GLN A 206 23.56 67.82 2.77
C GLN A 206 22.75 68.55 3.85
N GLU A 207 21.68 67.94 4.35
CA GLU A 207 20.83 68.54 5.38
C GLU A 207 21.54 68.64 6.74
N ARG A 208 22.38 67.66 7.11
CA ARG A 208 23.26 67.78 8.29
C ARG A 208 24.20 68.98 8.19
N LYS A 209 24.79 69.20 7.00
CA LYS A 209 25.70 70.32 6.76
C LYS A 209 24.96 71.66 6.72
N ARG A 210 23.76 71.71 6.13
CA ARG A 210 22.91 72.90 6.04
C ARG A 210 22.40 73.38 7.40
N THR A 211 21.93 72.45 8.23
CA THR A 211 21.29 72.76 9.53
C THR A 211 22.25 72.75 10.71
N GLY A 212 23.44 72.14 10.56
CA GLY A 212 24.37 71.92 11.66
C GLY A 212 23.90 70.86 12.67
N ILE A 213 22.86 70.09 12.35
CA ILE A 213 22.27 69.08 13.24
C ILE A 213 22.94 67.72 12.97
N GLY A 214 24.00 67.39 13.72
CA GLY A 214 24.70 66.11 13.57
C GLY A 214 23.85 64.87 13.85
N SER A 215 22.77 64.98 14.63
CA SER A 215 21.87 63.88 14.96
C SER A 215 20.76 63.61 13.94
N LEU A 216 20.62 64.46 12.90
CA LEU A 216 19.58 64.35 11.88
C LEU A 216 19.72 63.03 11.12
N LYS A 217 18.62 62.29 10.94
CA LYS A 217 18.59 61.04 10.16
C LYS A 217 17.43 61.02 9.20
N VAL A 218 17.65 60.59 7.97
CA VAL A 218 16.57 60.35 7.01
C VAL A 218 16.16 58.88 7.12
N LYS A 219 14.88 58.61 7.37
CA LYS A 219 14.33 57.26 7.59
C LYS A 219 13.05 57.06 6.78
N HIS A 220 12.66 55.80 6.62
CA HIS A 220 11.43 55.39 5.94
C HIS A 220 10.53 54.60 6.90
N ASN A 221 9.21 54.79 6.80
CA ASN A 221 8.19 54.01 7.49
C ASN A 221 7.06 53.68 6.51
N ASN A 222 6.57 52.44 6.52
CA ASN A 222 5.50 51.97 5.63
C ASN A 222 4.18 52.76 5.72
N VAL A 223 3.92 53.48 6.82
CA VAL A 223 2.67 54.27 7.00
C VAL A 223 2.83 55.73 6.58
N PHE A 224 4.01 56.33 6.82
CA PHE A 224 4.24 57.77 6.64
C PHE A 224 5.31 58.07 5.59
N GLY A 225 5.84 57.05 4.93
CA GLY A 225 6.90 57.11 3.93
C GLY A 225 8.22 57.66 4.46
N PHE A 226 8.95 58.43 3.64
CA PHE A 226 10.22 59.05 4.01
C PHE A 226 10.01 60.27 4.92
N TYR A 227 10.91 60.44 5.88
CA TYR A 227 10.94 61.59 6.79
C TYR A 227 12.35 61.86 7.32
N ILE A 228 12.56 63.09 7.77
CA ILE A 228 13.74 63.57 8.47
C ILE A 228 13.44 63.58 9.96
N GLU A 229 14.18 62.80 10.74
CA GLU A 229 14.04 62.72 12.20
C GLU A 229 15.05 63.65 12.88
N VAL A 230 14.54 64.57 13.71
CA VAL A 230 15.33 65.54 14.47
C VAL A 230 15.01 65.38 15.96
N SER A 231 16.05 65.31 16.81
CA SER A 231 15.90 65.25 18.26
C SER A 231 15.29 66.54 18.82
N LYS A 232 14.45 66.46 19.87
CA LYS A 232 13.82 67.65 20.49
C LYS A 232 14.79 68.77 20.85
N ALA A 233 16.01 68.43 21.29
CA ALA A 233 17.07 69.38 21.64
C ALA A 233 17.58 70.24 20.47
N ASN A 234 17.27 69.88 19.22
CA ASN A 234 17.71 70.60 18.02
C ASN A 234 16.54 71.21 17.23
N LEU A 235 15.32 71.29 17.81
CA LEU A 235 14.14 71.81 17.12
C LEU A 235 14.27 73.28 16.72
N GLU A 236 14.95 74.09 17.53
CA GLU A 236 15.21 75.50 17.22
C GLU A 236 16.09 75.71 15.98
N LYS A 237 16.79 74.66 15.53
CA LYS A 237 17.66 74.67 14.34
C LYS A 237 16.96 74.13 13.09
N VAL A 238 15.70 73.71 13.20
CA VAL A 238 14.92 73.19 12.08
C VAL A 238 14.50 74.36 11.18
N PRO A 239 14.81 74.33 9.87
CA PRO A 239 14.40 75.39 8.95
C PRO A 239 12.88 75.50 8.77
N ASP A 240 12.39 76.68 8.37
CA ASP A 240 10.96 76.91 8.12
C ASP A 240 10.42 76.13 6.90
N ASP A 241 11.28 75.67 5.99
CA ASP A 241 10.92 74.87 4.82
C ASP A 241 10.59 73.39 5.15
N TYR A 242 10.66 73.00 6.42
CA TYR A 242 10.35 71.65 6.88
C TYR A 242 8.89 71.52 7.30
N ASP A 243 8.12 70.74 6.54
CA ASP A 243 6.74 70.40 6.91
C ASP A 243 6.74 69.30 7.97
N ARG A 244 6.11 69.55 9.12
CA ARG A 244 6.03 68.56 10.23
C ARG A 244 5.08 67.42 9.87
N LYS A 245 5.58 66.17 9.86
CA LYS A 245 4.81 64.94 9.61
C LYS A 245 4.30 64.27 10.90
N GLN A 246 5.12 64.18 11.95
CA GLN A 246 4.78 63.43 13.17
C GLN A 246 5.62 63.86 14.38
N THR A 247 5.00 63.93 15.56
CA THR A 247 5.70 64.19 16.84
C THR A 247 5.90 62.89 17.62
N LEU A 248 7.10 62.63 18.11
CA LEU A 248 7.44 61.49 18.98
C LEU A 248 7.86 61.99 20.39
N VAL A 249 8.02 61.04 21.32
CA VAL A 249 8.41 61.33 22.71
C VAL A 249 9.73 62.11 22.78
N ASN A 250 10.74 61.71 21.97
CA ASN A 250 12.11 62.28 22.00
C ASN A 250 12.57 62.96 20.69
N ALA A 251 11.73 62.97 19.65
CA ALA A 251 12.07 63.49 18.33
C ALA A 251 10.84 64.05 17.60
N GLU A 252 11.06 64.84 16.57
CA GLU A 252 10.03 65.22 15.60
C GLU A 252 10.46 64.79 14.19
N ARG A 253 9.46 64.45 13.36
CA ARG A 253 9.64 63.99 11.99
C ARG A 253 9.11 65.03 11.03
N PHE A 254 9.93 65.37 10.03
CA PHE A 254 9.64 66.39 9.03
C PHE A 254 9.77 65.84 7.61
N ILE A 255 9.24 66.56 6.63
CA ILE A 255 9.47 66.31 5.21
C ILE A 255 9.79 67.64 4.50
N THR A 256 10.73 67.60 3.56
CA THR A 256 11.03 68.74 2.70
C THR A 256 10.31 68.61 1.35
N PRO A 257 10.10 69.72 0.61
CA PRO A 257 9.57 69.66 -0.75
C PRO A 257 10.39 68.72 -1.66
N GLU A 258 11.72 68.78 -1.57
CA GLU A 258 12.64 67.90 -2.32
C GLU A 258 12.44 66.42 -1.97
N LEU A 259 12.36 66.08 -0.66
CA LEU A 259 12.14 64.70 -0.23
C LEU A 259 10.74 64.18 -0.62
N LYS A 260 9.74 65.06 -0.66
CA LYS A 260 8.37 64.74 -1.09
C LYS A 260 8.27 64.45 -2.58
N GLU A 261 8.95 65.23 -3.43
CA GLU A 261 9.03 64.94 -4.86
C GLU A 261 9.75 63.62 -5.13
N TYR A 262 10.83 63.37 -4.38
CA TYR A 262 11.57 62.12 -4.47
C TYR A 262 10.74 60.91 -4.03
N GLU A 263 10.04 61.02 -2.90
CA GLU A 263 9.09 60.02 -2.39
C GLU A 263 8.04 59.65 -3.44
N ARG A 264 7.43 60.65 -4.10
CA ARG A 264 6.48 60.42 -5.19
C ARG A 264 7.11 59.66 -6.37
N LYS A 265 8.34 60.01 -6.75
CA LYS A 265 9.06 59.35 -7.86
C LYS A 265 9.39 57.89 -7.54
N VAL A 266 9.81 57.60 -6.31
CA VAL A 266 10.10 56.23 -5.87
C VAL A 266 8.81 55.40 -5.82
N PHE A 267 7.73 55.96 -5.26
CA PHE A 267 6.44 55.27 -5.19
C PHE A 267 5.87 54.94 -6.58
N ASP A 268 5.87 55.89 -7.52
CA ASP A 268 5.43 55.65 -8.91
C ASP A 268 6.31 54.59 -9.61
N ALA A 269 7.61 54.58 -9.34
CA ALA A 269 8.50 53.53 -9.84
C ALA A 269 8.17 52.15 -9.23
N GLU A 270 7.93 52.05 -7.93
CA GLU A 270 7.57 50.80 -7.24
C GLU A 270 6.23 50.23 -7.72
N GLU A 271 5.21 51.07 -7.91
CA GLU A 271 3.91 50.67 -8.45
C GLU A 271 4.04 50.13 -9.89
N ARG A 272 4.82 50.82 -10.74
CA ARG A 272 5.10 50.37 -12.11
C ARG A 272 5.91 49.08 -12.15
N ILE A 273 6.91 48.93 -11.28
CA ILE A 273 7.67 47.68 -11.12
C ILE A 273 6.71 46.53 -10.81
N GLN A 274 5.83 46.71 -9.82
CA GLN A 274 4.89 45.67 -9.40
C GLN A 274 3.92 45.29 -10.53
N ALA A 275 3.35 46.29 -11.23
CA ALA A 275 2.45 46.05 -12.35
C ALA A 275 3.14 45.33 -13.52
N LYS A 276 4.38 45.72 -13.83
CA LYS A 276 5.19 45.11 -14.89
C LYS A 276 5.61 43.69 -14.53
N GLU A 277 6.12 43.46 -13.32
CA GLU A 277 6.46 42.12 -12.82
C GLU A 277 5.26 41.18 -12.86
N ARG A 278 4.09 41.65 -12.42
CA ARG A 278 2.85 40.87 -12.49
C ARG A 278 2.51 40.48 -13.93
N THR A 279 2.59 41.42 -14.85
CA THR A 279 2.30 41.19 -16.27
C THR A 279 3.24 40.15 -16.87
N LEU A 280 4.55 40.29 -16.65
CA LEU A 280 5.57 39.36 -17.14
C LEU A 280 5.40 37.97 -16.50
N PHE A 281 5.11 37.90 -15.21
CA PHE A 281 4.84 36.64 -14.53
C PHE A 281 3.60 35.93 -15.06
N ASP A 282 2.50 36.67 -15.26
CA ASP A 282 1.27 36.12 -15.82
C ASP A 282 1.49 35.60 -17.25
N GLN A 283 2.34 36.24 -18.05
CA GLN A 283 2.74 35.76 -19.38
C GLN A 283 3.52 34.45 -19.32
N VAL A 284 4.50 34.32 -18.41
CA VAL A 284 5.25 33.06 -18.22
C VAL A 284 4.31 31.94 -17.79
N ARG A 285 3.39 32.22 -16.84
CA ARG A 285 2.42 31.24 -16.38
C ARG A 285 1.48 30.78 -17.49
N ALA A 286 0.98 31.71 -18.31
CA ALA A 286 0.12 31.40 -19.45
C ALA A 286 0.86 30.52 -20.48
N ALA A 287 2.06 30.92 -20.89
CA ALA A 287 2.87 30.14 -21.83
C ALA A 287 3.21 28.74 -21.30
N THR A 288 3.48 28.61 -19.99
CA THR A 288 3.71 27.29 -19.37
C THR A 288 2.44 26.44 -19.36
N ALA A 289 1.27 27.06 -19.15
CA ALA A 289 -0.02 26.36 -19.16
C ALA A 289 -0.41 25.89 -20.57
N ASP A 290 -0.03 26.62 -21.62
CA ASP A 290 -0.26 26.22 -23.02
C ASP A 290 0.49 24.92 -23.36
N GLU A 291 1.66 24.71 -22.76
CA GLU A 291 2.48 23.50 -22.93
C GLU A 291 2.13 22.36 -21.95
N ALA A 292 1.02 22.48 -21.21
CA ALA A 292 0.65 21.54 -20.15
C ALA A 292 0.57 20.08 -20.61
N GLN A 293 0.15 19.80 -21.86
CA GLN A 293 0.05 18.42 -22.34
C GLN A 293 1.42 17.76 -22.52
N ARG A 294 2.42 18.51 -23.02
CA ARG A 294 3.81 18.02 -23.13
C ARG A 294 4.38 17.76 -21.73
N ILE A 295 4.20 18.72 -20.81
CA ILE A 295 4.66 18.59 -19.42
C ILE A 295 3.99 17.39 -18.73
N LYS A 296 2.67 17.18 -18.89
CA LYS A 296 1.96 16.00 -18.35
C LYS A 296 2.52 14.68 -18.89
N THR A 297 2.78 14.62 -20.19
CA THR A 297 3.27 13.41 -20.87
C THR A 297 4.67 13.07 -20.38
N THR A 298 5.57 14.05 -20.32
CA THR A 298 6.91 13.89 -19.75
C THR A 298 6.87 13.50 -18.27
N ALA A 299 6.02 14.15 -17.45
CA ALA A 299 5.89 13.82 -16.03
C ALA A 299 5.40 12.38 -15.80
N ALA A 300 4.49 11.88 -16.65
CA ALA A 300 4.05 10.49 -16.61
C ALA A 300 5.20 9.52 -16.96
N ALA A 301 6.02 9.85 -17.97
CA ALA A 301 7.19 9.05 -18.33
C ALA A 301 8.24 9.03 -17.20
N ILE A 302 8.49 10.16 -16.52
CA ILE A 302 9.41 10.20 -15.37
C ILE A 302 8.85 9.39 -14.20
N ALA A 303 7.56 9.54 -13.88
CA ALA A 303 6.94 8.75 -12.81
C ALA A 303 7.07 7.25 -13.08
N GLU A 304 6.91 6.83 -14.32
CA GLU A 304 7.05 5.43 -14.73
C GLU A 304 8.50 4.94 -14.69
N LEU A 305 9.46 5.77 -15.13
CA LEU A 305 10.89 5.49 -14.96
C LEU A 305 11.25 5.31 -13.48
N ASP A 306 10.74 6.18 -12.61
CA ASP A 306 10.94 6.13 -11.16
C ASP A 306 10.37 4.84 -10.53
N VAL A 307 9.18 4.41 -10.94
CA VAL A 307 8.61 3.12 -10.49
C VAL A 307 9.47 1.95 -10.95
N LEU A 308 9.84 1.88 -12.23
CA LEU A 308 10.65 0.78 -12.76
C LEU A 308 12.04 0.74 -12.12
N HIS A 309 12.63 1.91 -11.87
CA HIS A 309 13.87 2.08 -11.12
C HIS A 309 13.73 1.57 -9.69
N GLY A 310 12.71 2.01 -8.96
CA GLY A 310 12.46 1.60 -7.57
C GLY A 310 12.26 0.08 -7.45
N LEU A 311 11.49 -0.52 -8.36
CA LEU A 311 11.31 -1.98 -8.41
C LEU A 311 12.61 -2.72 -8.74
N ALA A 312 13.43 -2.20 -9.65
CA ALA A 312 14.74 -2.77 -9.97
C ALA A 312 15.71 -2.69 -8.80
N LEU A 313 15.67 -1.60 -8.03
CA LEU A 313 16.44 -1.47 -6.81
C LEU A 313 16.00 -2.48 -5.75
N THR A 314 14.70 -2.56 -5.46
CA THR A 314 14.14 -3.57 -4.54
C THR A 314 14.55 -4.98 -4.95
N ALA A 315 14.53 -5.28 -6.26
CA ALA A 315 14.94 -6.58 -6.76
C ALA A 315 16.43 -6.88 -6.61
N ALA A 316 17.28 -5.85 -6.64
CA ALA A 316 18.71 -5.98 -6.42
C ALA A 316 19.07 -6.11 -4.93
N GLU A 317 18.38 -5.37 -4.05
CA GLU A 317 18.63 -5.37 -2.60
C GLU A 317 18.08 -6.61 -1.89
N CYS A 318 16.93 -7.11 -2.32
CA CYS A 318 16.22 -8.21 -1.64
C CYS A 318 16.36 -9.57 -2.35
N ASP A 319 17.23 -9.67 -3.36
CA ASP A 319 17.40 -10.86 -4.20
C ASP A 319 16.07 -11.38 -4.77
N TYR A 320 15.27 -10.48 -5.36
CA TYR A 320 14.04 -10.90 -6.04
C TYR A 320 14.36 -11.43 -7.44
N VAL A 321 13.53 -12.34 -7.92
CA VAL A 321 13.70 -13.02 -9.21
C VAL A 321 12.61 -12.60 -10.19
N ARG A 322 12.96 -12.60 -11.48
CA ARG A 322 12.01 -12.37 -12.56
C ARG A 322 11.00 -13.53 -12.59
N PRO A 323 9.69 -13.29 -12.39
CA PRO A 323 8.69 -14.34 -12.56
C PRO A 323 8.55 -14.70 -14.05
N THR A 324 7.95 -15.86 -14.31
CA THR A 324 7.55 -16.30 -15.65
C THR A 324 6.05 -16.54 -15.69
N PHE A 325 5.41 -16.19 -16.81
CA PHE A 325 3.99 -16.41 -17.00
C PHE A 325 3.73 -17.65 -17.87
N SER A 326 2.89 -18.55 -17.39
CA SER A 326 2.54 -19.79 -18.08
C SER A 326 1.06 -19.82 -18.47
N SER A 327 0.77 -20.37 -19.64
CA SER A 327 -0.60 -20.64 -20.09
C SER A 327 -1.16 -21.95 -19.54
N SER A 328 -0.35 -22.76 -18.84
CA SER A 328 -0.76 -24.06 -18.26
C SER A 328 -1.73 -23.92 -17.07
N GLY A 329 -1.91 -22.71 -16.54
CA GLY A 329 -2.72 -22.46 -15.36
C GLY A 329 -1.98 -22.72 -14.04
N GLU A 330 -0.72 -23.15 -14.06
CA GLU A 330 0.02 -23.56 -12.86
C GLU A 330 0.55 -22.36 -12.04
N ILE A 331 0.46 -22.48 -10.71
CA ILE A 331 1.15 -21.61 -9.76
C ILE A 331 2.28 -22.43 -9.15
N GLN A 332 3.52 -22.08 -9.44
CA GLN A 332 4.70 -22.70 -8.88
C GLN A 332 5.61 -21.63 -8.29
N ILE A 333 5.78 -21.61 -6.98
CA ILE A 333 6.73 -20.71 -6.29
C ILE A 333 7.71 -21.58 -5.52
N CYS A 334 8.99 -21.48 -5.84
CA CYS A 334 10.05 -22.18 -5.12
C CYS A 334 10.73 -21.22 -4.16
N ALA A 335 10.84 -21.63 -2.90
CA ALA A 335 11.44 -20.86 -1.80
C ALA A 335 10.90 -19.42 -1.75
N GLY A 336 9.58 -19.28 -1.83
CA GLY A 336 8.91 -17.99 -1.70
C GLY A 336 9.09 -17.44 -0.28
N ARG A 337 9.15 -16.11 -0.17
CA ARG A 337 9.28 -15.37 1.09
C ARG A 337 8.20 -14.29 1.16
N HIS A 338 7.73 -13.96 2.37
CA HIS A 338 6.76 -12.90 2.54
C HIS A 338 7.47 -11.53 2.49
N PRO A 339 7.21 -10.68 1.48
CA PRO A 339 8.03 -9.49 1.20
C PRO A 339 8.09 -8.50 2.38
N VAL A 340 6.97 -8.28 3.08
CA VAL A 340 6.93 -7.39 4.25
C VAL A 340 7.69 -7.97 5.45
N ILE A 341 7.39 -9.22 5.84
CA ILE A 341 7.98 -9.83 7.04
C ILE A 341 9.48 -10.06 6.85
N GLU A 342 9.92 -10.45 5.65
CA GLU A 342 11.35 -10.55 5.30
C GLU A 342 12.05 -9.21 5.55
N ARG A 343 11.53 -8.12 4.98
CA ARG A 343 12.12 -6.80 5.13
C ARG A 343 12.15 -6.30 6.57
N LEU A 344 11.07 -6.51 7.33
CA LEU A 344 11.03 -6.14 8.75
C LEU A 344 12.03 -6.97 9.56
N SER A 345 12.17 -8.26 9.26
CA SER A 345 13.14 -9.13 9.95
C SER A 345 14.57 -8.67 9.70
N ASP A 346 14.89 -8.27 8.46
CA ASP A 346 16.20 -7.75 8.07
C ASP A 346 16.48 -6.37 8.73
N GLU A 347 15.48 -5.48 8.79
CA GLU A 347 15.59 -4.17 9.46
C GLU A 347 15.80 -4.29 10.98
N GLU A 348 15.12 -5.24 11.63
CA GLU A 348 15.19 -5.45 13.08
C GLU A 348 16.38 -6.35 13.50
N GLY A 349 17.08 -6.96 12.54
CA GLY A 349 18.20 -7.88 12.81
C GLY A 349 17.77 -9.18 13.50
N VAL A 350 16.53 -9.62 13.26
CA VAL A 350 15.91 -10.82 13.85
C VAL A 350 16.17 -12.05 12.96
N ASP A 351 15.80 -13.24 13.44
CA ASP A 351 15.88 -14.51 12.68
C ASP A 351 15.38 -14.38 11.24
N ARG A 352 16.15 -14.95 10.31
CA ARG A 352 15.86 -14.96 8.87
C ARG A 352 14.50 -15.61 8.57
N PHE A 353 13.73 -15.01 7.65
CA PHE A 353 12.47 -15.59 7.17
C PHE A 353 12.68 -16.98 6.55
N ILE A 354 11.79 -17.92 6.87
CA ILE A 354 11.88 -19.32 6.40
C ILE A 354 11.10 -19.46 5.09
N PRO A 355 11.77 -19.76 3.96
CA PRO A 355 11.11 -19.81 2.66
C PRO A 355 10.32 -21.11 2.45
N ASN A 356 9.19 -20.99 1.75
CA ASN A 356 8.26 -22.08 1.50
C ASN A 356 7.93 -22.24 0.02
N ASP A 357 7.70 -23.49 -0.39
CA ASP A 357 7.29 -23.82 -1.76
C ASP A 357 5.76 -23.80 -1.86
N VAL A 358 5.23 -23.54 -3.04
CA VAL A 358 3.82 -23.81 -3.39
C VAL A 358 3.74 -24.37 -4.80
N TYR A 359 2.85 -25.33 -4.99
CA TYR A 359 2.48 -25.84 -6.29
C TYR A 359 0.97 -26.03 -6.36
N LEU A 360 0.32 -25.37 -7.31
CA LEU A 360 -1.11 -25.52 -7.60
C LEU A 360 -1.31 -25.65 -9.11
N ASN A 361 -2.27 -26.46 -9.53
CA ASN A 361 -2.65 -26.64 -10.93
C ASN A 361 -4.15 -26.92 -11.07
N ASP A 362 -4.63 -27.06 -12.30
CA ASP A 362 -6.06 -27.24 -12.58
C ASP A 362 -6.59 -28.66 -12.33
N THR A 363 -5.69 -29.61 -12.08
CA THR A 363 -5.97 -31.05 -11.99
C THR A 363 -5.76 -31.54 -10.56
N ASN A 364 -4.57 -32.08 -10.27
CA ASN A 364 -4.28 -32.86 -9.06
C ASN A 364 -3.84 -32.00 -7.86
N HIS A 365 -3.65 -30.69 -8.05
CA HIS A 365 -3.26 -29.75 -7.00
C HIS A 365 -4.11 -28.47 -7.06
N LEU A 366 -5.44 -28.60 -7.07
CA LEU A 366 -6.34 -27.44 -7.13
C LEU A 366 -6.52 -26.77 -5.76
N VAL A 367 -6.80 -27.57 -4.74
CA VAL A 367 -7.20 -27.11 -3.41
C VAL A 367 -6.20 -27.64 -2.39
N ALA A 368 -5.44 -26.75 -1.78
CA ALA A 368 -4.54 -27.10 -0.69
C ALA A 368 -5.23 -26.87 0.66
N LEU A 369 -5.44 -27.95 1.42
CA LEU A 369 -5.91 -27.90 2.80
C LEU A 369 -4.71 -27.79 3.72
N ILE A 370 -4.59 -26.68 4.43
CA ILE A 370 -3.42 -26.34 5.24
C ILE A 370 -3.78 -26.44 6.71
N THR A 371 -3.20 -27.41 7.39
CA THR A 371 -3.40 -27.65 8.83
C THR A 371 -2.16 -27.27 9.64
N GLY A 372 -2.35 -27.17 10.95
CA GLY A 372 -1.27 -26.87 11.89
C GLY A 372 -1.65 -25.79 12.91
N PRO A 373 -0.78 -25.50 13.87
CA PRO A 373 -1.06 -24.57 14.96
C PRO A 373 -1.28 -23.12 14.47
N ASN A 374 -2.07 -22.32 15.19
CA ASN A 374 -2.37 -20.93 14.80
C ASN A 374 -1.12 -20.06 14.68
N MET A 375 -0.15 -20.24 15.58
CA MET A 375 1.15 -19.55 15.53
C MET A 375 2.16 -20.20 14.56
N GLY A 376 1.76 -21.20 13.79
CA GLY A 376 2.63 -21.88 12.82
C GLY A 376 2.95 -21.05 11.57
N GLY A 377 2.19 -19.98 11.30
CA GLY A 377 2.39 -19.13 10.12
C GLY A 377 1.52 -19.50 8.92
N LYS A 378 0.38 -20.18 9.13
CA LYS A 378 -0.60 -20.51 8.07
C LYS A 378 -1.04 -19.25 7.31
N SER A 379 -1.59 -18.25 8.01
CA SER A 379 -2.05 -16.99 7.40
C SER A 379 -0.91 -16.24 6.70
N THR A 380 0.32 -16.29 7.22
CA THR A 380 1.51 -15.73 6.58
C THR A 380 1.81 -16.42 5.25
N TYR A 381 1.78 -17.75 5.22
CA TYR A 381 2.00 -18.54 4.00
C TYR A 381 0.94 -18.23 2.93
N LEU A 382 -0.33 -18.13 3.34
CA LEU A 382 -1.44 -17.72 2.47
C LEU A 382 -1.16 -16.33 1.86
N ARG A 383 -0.98 -15.30 2.71
CA ARG A 383 -0.78 -13.91 2.26
C ARG A 383 0.44 -13.77 1.35
N GLN A 384 1.53 -14.47 1.67
CA GLN A 384 2.74 -14.47 0.87
C GLN A 384 2.46 -14.87 -0.59
N ILE A 385 1.70 -15.95 -0.84
CA ILE A 385 1.44 -16.45 -2.18
C ILE A 385 0.62 -15.44 -2.99
N ALA A 386 -0.41 -14.84 -2.38
CA ALA A 386 -1.20 -13.78 -3.01
C ALA A 386 -0.36 -12.54 -3.33
N GLN A 387 0.48 -12.08 -2.38
CA GLN A 387 1.34 -10.92 -2.59
C GLN A 387 2.37 -11.17 -3.71
N ILE A 388 2.96 -12.37 -3.79
CA ILE A 388 3.86 -12.74 -4.89
C ILE A 388 3.14 -12.70 -6.24
N ALA A 389 1.92 -13.22 -6.31
CA ALA A 389 1.14 -13.19 -7.55
C ALA A 389 0.80 -11.75 -7.99
N ILE A 390 0.42 -10.90 -7.04
CA ILE A 390 0.15 -9.47 -7.29
C ILE A 390 1.42 -8.75 -7.76
N LEU A 391 2.56 -8.95 -7.09
CA LEU A 391 3.85 -8.37 -7.48
C LEU A 391 4.25 -8.77 -8.90
N ALA A 392 4.07 -10.04 -9.26
CA ALA A 392 4.36 -10.52 -10.60
C ALA A 392 3.49 -9.80 -11.65
N GLN A 393 2.17 -9.75 -11.45
CA GLN A 393 1.24 -9.13 -12.42
C GLN A 393 1.24 -7.60 -12.45
N MET A 394 1.81 -6.92 -11.45
CA MET A 394 2.07 -5.48 -11.57
C MET A 394 3.34 -5.18 -12.39
N GLY A 395 4.16 -6.20 -12.69
CA GLY A 395 5.42 -6.09 -13.41
C GLY A 395 6.66 -5.96 -12.53
N SER A 396 6.59 -6.42 -11.27
CA SER A 396 7.73 -6.48 -10.35
C SER A 396 8.39 -7.85 -10.35
N PHE A 397 9.67 -7.89 -9.98
CA PHE A 397 10.31 -9.13 -9.56
C PHE A 397 9.75 -9.57 -8.21
N VAL A 398 9.88 -10.85 -7.88
CA VAL A 398 9.20 -11.47 -6.73
C VAL A 398 10.17 -12.11 -5.72
N PRO A 399 9.83 -12.14 -4.42
CA PRO A 399 10.62 -12.75 -3.36
C PRO A 399 10.59 -14.28 -3.40
N ALA A 400 11.28 -14.89 -4.37
CA ALA A 400 11.37 -16.34 -4.52
C ALA A 400 12.73 -16.76 -5.09
N ARG A 401 13.02 -18.06 -5.14
CA ARG A 401 14.13 -18.60 -5.96
C ARG A 401 13.70 -18.80 -7.42
N ASN A 402 12.46 -19.22 -7.62
CA ASN A 402 11.81 -19.31 -8.93
C ASN A 402 10.31 -19.09 -8.77
N ALA A 403 9.67 -18.48 -9.76
CA ALA A 403 8.22 -18.30 -9.77
C ALA A 403 7.66 -18.43 -11.19
N THR A 404 6.73 -19.37 -11.37
CA THR A 404 5.91 -19.55 -12.57
C THR A 404 4.46 -19.34 -12.17
N LEU A 405 3.76 -18.42 -12.83
CA LEU A 405 2.42 -18.02 -12.44
C LEU A 405 1.51 -17.94 -13.67
N PRO A 406 0.20 -18.20 -13.55
CA PRO A 406 -0.75 -17.85 -14.58
C PRO A 406 -1.14 -16.37 -14.42
N VAL A 407 -1.78 -15.80 -15.44
CA VAL A 407 -2.48 -14.53 -15.26
C VAL A 407 -3.78 -14.77 -14.50
N LEU A 408 -3.84 -14.26 -13.27
CA LEU A 408 -5.02 -14.31 -12.43
C LEU A 408 -5.94 -13.13 -12.74
N ASP A 409 -7.25 -13.41 -12.82
CA ASP A 409 -8.26 -12.36 -13.03
C ASP A 409 -8.69 -11.69 -11.71
N ARG A 410 -8.65 -12.45 -10.59
CA ARG A 410 -9.01 -12.00 -9.25
C ARG A 410 -8.18 -12.72 -8.19
N VAL A 411 -7.94 -12.03 -7.09
CA VAL A 411 -7.50 -12.64 -5.84
C VAL A 411 -8.59 -12.38 -4.80
N PHE A 412 -9.04 -13.43 -4.14
CA PHE A 412 -10.00 -13.38 -3.06
C PHE A 412 -9.34 -13.74 -1.76
N THR A 413 -9.64 -12.99 -0.71
CA THR A 413 -9.18 -13.34 0.63
C THR A 413 -10.31 -13.29 1.63
N ARG A 414 -10.39 -14.35 2.42
CA ARG A 414 -11.13 -14.41 3.67
C ARG A 414 -10.13 -14.78 4.75
N ILE A 415 -9.34 -13.79 5.17
CA ILE A 415 -8.37 -13.93 6.25
C ILE A 415 -8.93 -13.13 7.42
N GLY A 416 -9.08 -13.78 8.58
CA GLY A 416 -9.80 -13.26 9.73
C GLY A 416 -9.33 -11.87 10.16
N ALA A 417 -10.02 -10.84 9.69
CA ALA A 417 -9.98 -9.52 10.31
C ALA A 417 -11.09 -9.50 11.37
N SER A 418 -10.70 -9.80 12.61
CA SER A 418 -11.58 -9.68 13.76
C SER A 418 -12.18 -8.27 13.85
N ASP A 419 -13.52 -8.25 13.94
CA ASP A 419 -14.38 -7.20 14.45
C ASP A 419 -14.58 -5.94 13.62
N ASN A 420 -15.59 -6.02 12.74
CA ASN A 420 -16.42 -4.87 12.39
C ASN A 420 -17.66 -4.81 13.32
N LEU A 421 -17.43 -4.85 14.64
CA LEU A 421 -18.46 -4.72 15.68
C LEU A 421 -19.22 -3.38 15.58
N ALA A 422 -18.64 -2.38 14.91
CA ALA A 422 -19.22 -1.06 14.72
C ALA A 422 -20.48 -1.03 13.82
N GLN A 423 -20.75 -2.08 13.01
CA GLN A 423 -21.92 -2.12 12.11
C GLN A 423 -23.09 -2.98 12.62
N GLY A 424 -23.03 -3.52 13.84
CA GLY A 424 -24.13 -4.29 14.43
C GLY A 424 -24.48 -5.60 13.70
N ARG A 425 -23.61 -6.09 12.80
CA ARG A 425 -23.77 -7.39 12.13
C ARG A 425 -22.98 -8.46 12.88
N SER A 426 -23.57 -9.66 13.02
CA SER A 426 -22.86 -10.82 13.57
C SER A 426 -21.60 -11.11 12.75
N THR A 427 -20.48 -11.36 13.43
CA THR A 427 -19.18 -11.68 12.80
C THR A 427 -19.30 -12.88 11.86
N PHE A 428 -20.12 -13.87 12.23
CA PHE A 428 -20.43 -15.03 11.40
C PHE A 428 -21.23 -14.66 10.14
N MET A 429 -22.18 -13.73 10.22
CA MET A 429 -22.94 -13.29 9.03
C MET A 429 -22.04 -12.55 8.03
N VAL A 430 -21.10 -11.74 8.52
CA VAL A 430 -20.09 -11.09 7.66
C VAL A 430 -19.24 -12.14 6.95
N GLU A 431 -18.76 -13.13 7.70
CA GLU A 431 -18.00 -14.26 7.16
C GLU A 431 -18.76 -15.04 6.07
N MET A 432 -20.03 -15.35 6.29
CA MET A 432 -20.87 -16.03 5.30
C MET A 432 -21.16 -15.16 4.08
N THR A 433 -21.32 -13.85 4.25
CA THR A 433 -21.51 -12.92 3.14
C THR A 433 -20.26 -12.81 2.27
N GLU A 434 -19.09 -12.69 2.89
CA GLU A 434 -17.79 -12.68 2.18
C GLU A 434 -17.56 -14.00 1.44
N THR A 435 -17.80 -15.14 2.10
CA THR A 435 -17.68 -16.48 1.47
C THR A 435 -18.64 -16.64 0.30
N SER A 436 -19.89 -16.22 0.45
CA SER A 436 -20.89 -16.23 -0.62
C SER A 436 -20.46 -15.36 -1.82
N GLN A 437 -19.90 -14.18 -1.57
CA GLN A 437 -19.39 -13.31 -2.63
C GLN A 437 -18.24 -14.00 -3.40
N ILE A 438 -17.32 -14.66 -2.70
CA ILE A 438 -16.23 -15.42 -3.33
C ILE A 438 -16.81 -16.50 -4.23
N LEU A 439 -17.69 -17.37 -3.71
CA LEU A 439 -18.24 -18.50 -4.46
C LEU A 439 -19.04 -18.08 -5.70
N ASN A 440 -19.77 -16.96 -5.61
CA ASN A 440 -20.61 -16.47 -6.71
C ASN A 440 -19.84 -15.68 -7.79
N THR A 441 -18.62 -15.22 -7.52
CA THR A 441 -17.88 -14.33 -8.44
C THR A 441 -16.52 -14.86 -8.87
N ALA A 442 -15.96 -15.84 -8.17
CA ALA A 442 -14.70 -16.46 -8.56
C ALA A 442 -14.85 -17.23 -9.88
N THR A 443 -13.76 -17.24 -10.64
CA THR A 443 -13.63 -17.98 -11.90
C THR A 443 -12.48 -19.00 -11.78
N PRO A 444 -12.32 -19.93 -12.73
CA PRO A 444 -11.17 -20.85 -12.75
C PRO A 444 -9.80 -20.15 -12.83
N ARG A 445 -9.77 -18.86 -13.22
CA ARG A 445 -8.55 -18.04 -13.26
C ARG A 445 -8.32 -17.24 -11.98
N SER A 446 -9.18 -17.39 -10.98
CA SER A 446 -9.04 -16.68 -9.71
C SER A 446 -8.17 -17.48 -8.73
N LEU A 447 -7.54 -16.78 -7.80
CA LEU A 447 -6.87 -17.36 -6.63
C LEU A 447 -7.69 -17.06 -5.38
N ILE A 448 -8.03 -18.09 -4.61
CA ILE A 448 -8.86 -17.97 -3.41
C ILE A 448 -8.05 -18.34 -2.16
N LEU A 449 -8.09 -17.49 -1.14
CA LEU A 449 -7.44 -17.69 0.14
C LEU A 449 -8.51 -17.72 1.23
N LEU A 450 -8.68 -18.86 1.89
CA LEU A 450 -9.64 -19.06 2.98
C LEU A 450 -8.88 -19.37 4.26
N ASP A 451 -9.15 -18.63 5.33
CA ASP A 451 -8.55 -18.84 6.64
C ASP A 451 -9.65 -19.02 7.68
N GLU A 452 -9.73 -20.23 8.23
CA GLU A 452 -10.54 -20.59 9.40
C GLU A 452 -12.05 -20.30 9.26
N ILE A 453 -12.62 -20.58 8.08
CA ILE A 453 -14.07 -20.51 7.85
C ILE A 453 -14.81 -21.51 8.74
N GLY A 454 -15.97 -21.12 9.26
CA GLY A 454 -16.85 -21.89 10.11
C GLY A 454 -16.64 -21.64 11.61
N ARG A 455 -15.65 -20.85 12.02
CA ARG A 455 -15.30 -20.68 13.44
C ARG A 455 -16.36 -19.94 14.28
N GLY A 456 -17.16 -19.09 13.66
CA GLY A 456 -18.15 -18.25 14.36
C GLY A 456 -19.46 -18.94 14.78
N THR A 457 -19.58 -20.26 14.59
CA THR A 457 -20.79 -21.05 14.85
C THR A 457 -20.46 -22.36 15.60
N SER A 458 -21.45 -23.25 15.78
CA SER A 458 -21.23 -24.59 16.35
C SER A 458 -20.18 -25.37 15.55
N THR A 459 -19.37 -26.19 16.21
CA THR A 459 -18.25 -26.90 15.57
C THR A 459 -18.71 -27.74 14.37
N PHE A 460 -19.84 -28.44 14.52
CA PHE A 460 -20.39 -29.29 13.45
C PHE A 460 -21.00 -28.48 12.30
N ASP A 461 -21.72 -27.39 12.58
CA ASP A 461 -22.24 -26.53 11.51
C ASP A 461 -21.09 -25.86 10.74
N GLY A 462 -20.06 -25.40 11.47
CA GLY A 462 -18.88 -24.79 10.89
C GLY A 462 -18.10 -25.75 9.99
N LEU A 463 -17.87 -26.98 10.46
CA LEU A 463 -17.26 -28.05 9.68
C LEU A 463 -18.09 -28.38 8.43
N ALA A 464 -19.41 -28.58 8.57
CA ALA A 464 -20.28 -28.92 7.45
C ALA A 464 -20.30 -27.82 6.37
N ILE A 465 -20.31 -26.55 6.77
CA ILE A 465 -20.23 -25.42 5.85
C ILE A 465 -18.86 -25.41 5.15
N ALA A 466 -17.76 -25.52 5.90
CA ALA A 466 -16.41 -25.52 5.33
C ALA A 466 -16.22 -26.68 4.34
N TRP A 467 -16.75 -27.86 4.65
CA TRP A 467 -16.75 -29.02 3.77
C TRP A 467 -17.50 -28.74 2.47
N ALA A 468 -18.74 -28.26 2.56
CA ALA A 468 -19.56 -27.92 1.40
C ALA A 468 -18.94 -26.80 0.55
N VAL A 469 -18.22 -25.86 1.17
CA VAL A 469 -17.48 -24.81 0.46
C VAL A 469 -16.35 -25.42 -0.37
N VAL A 470 -15.56 -26.34 0.18
CA VAL A 470 -14.50 -27.04 -0.57
C VAL A 470 -15.08 -27.83 -1.73
N GLU A 471 -16.15 -28.61 -1.49
CA GLU A 471 -16.85 -29.35 -2.54
C GLU A 471 -17.39 -28.44 -3.65
N HIS A 472 -17.95 -27.28 -3.29
CA HIS A 472 -18.44 -26.32 -4.27
C HIS A 472 -17.31 -25.73 -5.12
N ILE A 473 -16.21 -25.32 -4.48
CA ILE A 473 -15.05 -24.77 -5.17
C ILE A 473 -14.47 -25.82 -6.12
N HIS A 474 -14.34 -27.06 -5.65
CA HIS A 474 -13.86 -28.17 -6.45
C HIS A 474 -14.80 -28.47 -7.62
N ALA A 475 -16.10 -28.69 -7.38
CA ALA A 475 -17.01 -29.15 -8.42
C ALA A 475 -17.42 -28.06 -9.43
N LYS A 476 -17.49 -26.79 -9.01
CA LYS A 476 -18.08 -25.70 -9.81
C LYS A 476 -17.09 -24.58 -10.11
N THR A 477 -16.51 -23.97 -9.09
CA THR A 477 -15.70 -22.76 -9.26
C THR A 477 -14.38 -23.04 -9.98
N ARG A 478 -13.74 -24.16 -9.64
CA ARG A 478 -12.48 -24.67 -10.20
C ARG A 478 -11.32 -23.67 -10.13
N ALA A 479 -11.37 -22.77 -9.15
CA ALA A 479 -10.31 -21.82 -8.84
C ALA A 479 -9.22 -22.46 -7.98
N LYS A 480 -7.97 -22.03 -8.15
CA LYS A 480 -6.87 -22.43 -7.25
C LYS A 480 -7.19 -21.90 -5.86
N THR A 481 -7.17 -22.76 -4.84
CA THR A 481 -7.40 -22.28 -3.47
C THR A 481 -6.47 -22.83 -2.42
N LEU A 482 -6.13 -21.96 -1.49
CA LEU A 482 -5.40 -22.25 -0.27
C LEU A 482 -6.40 -22.11 0.88
N PHE A 483 -6.68 -23.20 1.58
CA PHE A 483 -7.59 -23.19 2.72
C PHE A 483 -6.83 -23.57 3.99
N ALA A 484 -6.49 -22.58 4.80
CA ALA A 484 -6.02 -22.80 6.16
C ALA A 484 -7.19 -23.13 7.09
N THR A 485 -7.14 -24.28 7.73
CA THR A 485 -8.22 -24.75 8.61
C THR A 485 -7.69 -25.27 9.94
N HIS A 486 -8.58 -25.26 10.93
CA HIS A 486 -8.39 -25.89 12.24
C HIS A 486 -9.19 -27.21 12.36
N TYR A 487 -10.06 -27.50 11.39
CA TYR A 487 -10.79 -28.76 11.30
C TYR A 487 -9.89 -29.83 10.70
N HIS A 488 -9.55 -30.85 11.47
CA HIS A 488 -8.72 -31.96 11.02
C HIS A 488 -9.50 -32.90 10.10
N GLU A 489 -10.81 -32.99 10.30
CA GLU A 489 -11.76 -33.80 9.53
C GLU A 489 -11.79 -33.38 8.06
N LEU A 490 -11.57 -32.09 7.75
CA LEU A 490 -11.48 -31.64 6.36
C LEU A 490 -10.33 -32.30 5.61
N THR A 491 -9.27 -32.75 6.29
CA THR A 491 -8.13 -33.38 5.61
C THR A 491 -8.49 -34.69 4.91
N ASP A 492 -9.61 -35.31 5.27
CA ASP A 492 -10.11 -36.53 4.63
C ASP A 492 -10.68 -36.25 3.24
N LEU A 493 -11.03 -35.00 2.93
CA LEU A 493 -11.43 -34.59 1.58
C LEU A 493 -10.36 -34.84 0.52
N ALA A 494 -9.08 -34.87 0.91
CA ALA A 494 -8.00 -35.20 -0.01
C ALA A 494 -8.04 -36.66 -0.51
N GLU A 495 -8.71 -37.55 0.22
CA GLU A 495 -8.91 -38.95 -0.19
C GLU A 495 -10.19 -39.11 -1.03
N LEU A 496 -11.16 -38.21 -0.85
CA LEU A 496 -12.46 -38.26 -1.50
C LEU A 496 -12.51 -37.50 -2.83
N LEU A 497 -11.74 -36.40 -2.96
CA LEU A 497 -11.79 -35.48 -4.09
C LEU A 497 -10.44 -35.36 -4.78
N GLU A 498 -10.36 -35.81 -6.03
CA GLU A 498 -9.16 -35.66 -6.85
C GLU A 498 -8.78 -34.17 -7.02
N GLY A 499 -7.55 -33.80 -6.70
CA GLY A 499 -7.11 -32.41 -6.77
C GLY A 499 -7.19 -31.64 -5.47
N VAL A 500 -7.80 -32.23 -4.43
CA VAL A 500 -7.67 -31.74 -3.06
C VAL A 500 -6.47 -32.44 -2.41
N PHE A 501 -5.60 -31.70 -1.74
CA PHE A 501 -4.41 -32.26 -1.11
C PHE A 501 -4.08 -31.56 0.21
N ASN A 502 -3.36 -32.27 1.07
CA ASN A 502 -3.03 -31.80 2.42
C ASN A 502 -1.62 -31.21 2.48
N LEU A 503 -1.52 -30.07 3.13
CA LEU A 503 -0.31 -29.43 3.59
C LEU A 503 -0.39 -29.24 5.11
N HIS A 504 0.75 -29.25 5.78
CA HIS A 504 0.81 -28.89 7.19
C HIS A 504 2.04 -28.04 7.49
N VAL A 505 1.93 -27.22 8.53
CA VAL A 505 3.08 -26.51 9.09
C VAL A 505 3.82 -27.43 10.05
N THR A 506 5.13 -27.61 9.84
CA THR A 506 5.96 -28.45 10.70
C THR A 506 6.24 -27.81 12.05
N VAL A 507 6.27 -28.69 13.06
CA VAL A 507 6.51 -28.36 14.45
C VAL A 507 7.62 -29.27 14.95
N ARG A 508 8.64 -28.70 15.60
CA ARG A 508 9.71 -29.48 16.22
C ARG A 508 9.54 -29.51 17.72
N GLU A 509 9.38 -30.71 18.26
CA GLU A 509 9.38 -30.99 19.68
C GLU A 509 10.80 -31.34 20.15
N SER A 510 11.27 -30.70 21.22
CA SER A 510 12.51 -31.05 21.89
C SER A 510 12.25 -31.14 23.39
N GLY A 511 11.94 -32.35 23.87
CA GLY A 511 11.54 -32.59 25.24
C GLY A 511 10.22 -31.88 25.56
N GLU A 512 10.27 -30.90 26.47
CA GLU A 512 9.08 -30.14 26.90
C GLU A 512 8.85 -28.85 26.11
N ARG A 513 9.73 -28.50 25.15
CA ARG A 513 9.62 -27.28 24.35
C ARG A 513 9.15 -27.57 22.94
N VAL A 514 8.16 -26.83 22.50
CA VAL A 514 7.66 -26.83 21.12
C VAL A 514 8.21 -25.61 20.39
N SER A 515 8.79 -25.84 19.22
CA SER A 515 9.31 -24.79 18.34
C SER A 515 8.63 -24.85 16.97
N PHE A 516 8.08 -23.73 16.51
CA PHE A 516 7.43 -23.63 15.21
C PHE A 516 8.49 -23.41 14.14
N LEU A 517 8.68 -24.40 13.26
CA LEU A 517 9.69 -24.32 12.19
C LEU A 517 9.22 -23.45 11.02
N ARG A 518 7.94 -23.05 10.98
CA ARG A 518 7.33 -22.22 9.93
C ARG A 518 7.56 -22.76 8.50
N LYS A 519 7.88 -24.04 8.38
CA LYS A 519 8.07 -24.76 7.12
C LYS A 519 6.79 -25.52 6.79
N VAL A 520 6.32 -25.40 5.56
CA VAL A 520 5.13 -26.09 5.06
C VAL A 520 5.57 -27.33 4.30
N GLU A 521 5.01 -28.48 4.65
CA GLU A 521 5.29 -29.79 4.05
C GLU A 521 3.99 -30.50 3.65
N SER A 522 4.10 -31.44 2.72
CA SER A 522 2.96 -32.24 2.25
C SER A 522 2.54 -33.29 3.28
N GLY A 523 1.24 -33.58 3.31
CA GLY A 523 0.65 -34.58 4.20
C GLY A 523 -0.22 -33.98 5.29
N LYS A 524 -0.91 -34.85 6.03
CA LYS A 524 -1.73 -34.50 7.20
C LYS A 524 -0.81 -34.20 8.39
N ALA A 525 -1.19 -33.28 9.25
CA ALA A 525 -0.52 -33.09 10.53
C ALA A 525 -0.78 -34.29 11.45
N ASP A 526 0.23 -34.76 12.17
CA ASP A 526 0.10 -35.93 13.06
C ASP A 526 -0.82 -35.66 14.26
N ARG A 527 -0.84 -34.41 14.79
CA ARG A 527 -1.59 -34.01 16.00
C ARG A 527 -1.95 -32.53 16.05
N SER A 528 -2.95 -32.20 16.87
CA SER A 528 -3.29 -30.83 17.29
C SER A 528 -2.37 -30.35 18.41
N TYR A 529 -1.71 -29.20 18.24
CA TYR A 529 -0.76 -28.65 19.23
C TYR A 529 -1.37 -27.58 20.17
N GLY A 530 -2.70 -27.54 20.30
CA GLY A 530 -3.39 -26.48 21.05
C GLY A 530 -3.04 -26.47 22.54
N ILE A 531 -2.91 -27.65 23.14
CA ILE A 531 -2.55 -27.81 24.56
C ILE A 531 -1.09 -27.41 24.80
N GLU A 532 -0.20 -27.71 23.85
CA GLU A 532 1.21 -27.37 23.90
C GLU A 532 1.43 -25.84 23.78
N VAL A 533 0.65 -25.18 22.92
CA VAL A 533 0.61 -23.70 22.83
C VAL A 533 0.12 -23.10 24.15
N ALA A 534 -0.93 -23.66 24.75
CA ALA A 534 -1.43 -23.21 26.05
C ALA A 534 -0.37 -23.36 27.16
N ARG A 535 0.41 -24.45 27.14
CA ARG A 535 1.55 -24.63 28.05
C ARG A 535 2.62 -23.56 27.82
N LEU A 536 2.97 -23.24 26.57
CA LEU A 536 3.92 -22.17 26.24
C LEU A 536 3.44 -20.79 26.69
N ALA A 537 2.13 -20.55 26.67
CA ALA A 537 1.52 -19.33 27.17
C ALA A 537 1.53 -19.24 28.72
N GLY A 538 2.01 -20.27 29.41
CA GLY A 538 2.16 -20.29 30.87
C GLY A 538 0.92 -20.74 31.62
N LEU A 539 0.01 -21.50 31.01
CA LEU A 539 -1.14 -22.06 31.73
C LEU A 539 -0.70 -23.04 32.84
N PRO A 540 -1.42 -23.10 33.98
CA PRO A 540 -1.12 -24.02 35.07
C PRO A 540 -1.08 -25.48 34.63
N LEU A 541 -0.15 -26.27 35.19
CA LEU A 541 0.07 -27.67 34.80
C LEU A 541 -1.15 -28.56 35.05
N ASP A 542 -1.90 -28.32 36.11
CA ASP A 542 -3.15 -29.02 36.44
C ASP A 542 -4.23 -28.79 35.36
N VAL A 543 -4.32 -27.58 34.81
CA VAL A 543 -5.20 -27.26 33.67
C VAL A 543 -4.75 -28.00 32.42
N ILE A 544 -3.44 -28.03 32.15
CA ILE A 544 -2.87 -28.74 30.99
C ILE A 544 -3.13 -30.26 31.09
N ILE A 545 -2.92 -30.86 32.26
CA ILE A 545 -3.20 -32.28 32.51
C ILE A 545 -4.68 -32.57 32.27
N ARG A 546 -5.57 -31.76 32.85
CA ARG A 546 -7.01 -31.94 32.68
C ARG A 546 -7.45 -31.78 31.22
N ALA A 547 -6.90 -30.81 30.49
CA ALA A 547 -7.19 -30.61 29.08
C ALA A 547 -6.84 -31.85 28.24
N ARG A 548 -5.72 -32.53 28.55
CA ARG A 548 -5.32 -33.78 27.86
C ARG A 548 -6.29 -34.93 28.12
N GLU A 549 -6.77 -35.08 29.35
CA GLU A 549 -7.77 -36.11 29.69
C GLU A 549 -9.08 -35.90 28.91
N VAL A 550 -9.51 -34.64 28.82
CA VAL A 550 -10.75 -34.27 28.10
C VAL A 550 -10.58 -34.49 26.59
N LEU A 551 -9.42 -34.15 26.02
CA LEU A 551 -9.11 -34.38 24.60
C LEU A 551 -9.17 -35.87 24.25
N LEU A 552 -8.51 -36.73 25.03
CA LEU A 552 -8.54 -38.19 24.83
C LEU A 552 -9.97 -38.78 24.87
N THR A 553 -10.87 -38.14 25.61
CA THR A 553 -12.28 -38.56 25.69
C THR A 553 -13.07 -38.13 24.46
N HIS A 554 -12.73 -36.97 23.87
CA HIS A 554 -13.37 -36.44 22.66
C HIS A 554 -12.88 -37.13 21.38
N GLU A 555 -11.57 -37.36 21.23
CA GLU A 555 -10.98 -38.05 20.06
C GLU A 555 -11.60 -39.45 19.87
N ARG A 556 -11.89 -40.16 20.97
CA ARG A 556 -12.59 -41.46 20.95
C ARG A 556 -14.03 -41.38 20.46
N LYS A 557 -14.70 -40.23 20.60
CA LYS A 557 -16.08 -40.01 20.13
C LYS A 557 -16.12 -39.46 18.72
N GLU A 558 -15.19 -38.58 18.36
CA GLU A 558 -15.10 -37.96 17.04
C GLU A 558 -14.75 -38.96 15.95
N SER A 559 -13.88 -39.95 16.24
CA SER A 559 -13.54 -41.02 15.29
C SER A 559 -14.78 -41.77 14.74
N ALA A 560 -15.88 -41.82 15.50
CA ALA A 560 -17.13 -42.44 15.05
C ALA A 560 -17.97 -41.53 14.13
N VAL A 561 -17.82 -40.20 14.23
CA VAL A 561 -18.55 -39.22 13.41
C VAL A 561 -17.87 -39.02 12.05
N THR A 562 -16.54 -39.10 11.99
CA THR A 562 -15.78 -39.01 10.74
C THR A 562 -16.08 -40.19 9.80
N GLU A 563 -16.32 -41.39 10.33
CA GLU A 563 -16.76 -42.56 9.56
C GLU A 563 -18.16 -42.37 8.92
N GLU A 564 -19.07 -41.63 9.58
CA GLU A 564 -20.40 -41.35 9.03
C GLU A 564 -20.37 -40.26 7.93
N LEU A 565 -19.52 -39.25 8.06
CA LEU A 565 -19.39 -38.15 7.08
C LEU A 565 -18.59 -38.54 5.82
N SER A 566 -17.66 -39.48 5.94
CA SER A 566 -16.84 -39.99 4.83
C SER A 566 -17.54 -41.07 3.99
N ALA A 567 -18.74 -41.51 4.40
CA ALA A 567 -19.55 -42.44 3.63
C ALA A 567 -20.09 -41.76 2.35
N PRO A 568 -19.95 -42.37 1.16
CA PRO A 568 -20.39 -41.76 -0.09
C PRO A 568 -21.91 -41.53 -0.10
N PRO A 569 -22.42 -40.44 -0.72
CA PRO A 569 -23.85 -40.22 -0.85
C PRO A 569 -24.41 -41.16 -1.92
N THR A 570 -24.72 -42.39 -1.54
CA THR A 570 -25.48 -43.31 -2.41
C THR A 570 -26.95 -42.86 -2.48
N PRO A 571 -27.54 -42.69 -3.67
CA PRO A 571 -28.99 -42.67 -3.80
C PRO A 571 -29.48 -44.07 -3.43
N ALA A 572 -30.19 -44.18 -2.30
CA ALA A 572 -30.62 -45.44 -1.72
C ALA A 572 -31.34 -46.33 -2.76
N PRO A 573 -30.83 -47.54 -3.06
CA PRO A 573 -31.69 -48.66 -3.35
C PRO A 573 -32.09 -49.28 -2.00
N VAL A 574 -33.39 -49.40 -1.77
CA VAL A 574 -33.92 -50.21 -0.67
C VAL A 574 -33.48 -51.65 -0.91
N GLN A 575 -32.41 -52.06 -0.22
CA GLN A 575 -32.00 -53.45 -0.15
C GLN A 575 -32.04 -53.88 1.31
N VAL A 576 -33.05 -54.69 1.62
CA VAL A 576 -33.24 -55.34 2.91
C VAL A 576 -32.01 -56.22 3.19
N SER A 577 -31.17 -55.79 4.14
CA SER A 577 -30.04 -56.59 4.60
C SER A 577 -30.53 -57.64 5.61
N ILE A 578 -30.27 -58.92 5.32
CA ILE A 578 -30.73 -60.11 6.06
C ILE A 578 -29.63 -60.56 7.06
N PHE A 579 -29.00 -59.63 7.77
CA PHE A 579 -28.10 -59.97 8.89
C PHE A 579 -28.22 -58.93 10.01
N PRO A 580 -28.83 -59.23 11.16
CA PRO A 580 -28.83 -58.33 12.30
C PRO A 580 -27.48 -58.44 13.03
N GLY A 581 -26.79 -57.31 13.14
CA GLY A 581 -25.64 -57.15 14.02
C GLY A 581 -26.05 -57.40 15.48
N GLY A 582 -25.35 -58.32 16.14
CA GLY A 582 -25.53 -58.60 17.56
C GLY A 582 -25.06 -57.41 18.40
N GLY A 583 -25.90 -56.96 19.34
CA GLY A 583 -25.47 -56.01 20.37
C GLY A 583 -26.57 -55.26 21.14
N ASN A 584 -27.76 -55.01 20.57
CA ASN A 584 -28.71 -54.03 21.15
C ASN A 584 -30.08 -54.55 21.63
N GLY A 585 -30.38 -55.85 21.54
CA GLY A 585 -31.72 -56.37 21.89
C GLY A 585 -32.14 -56.17 23.36
N VAL A 586 -31.19 -56.26 24.30
CA VAL A 586 -31.49 -56.11 25.74
C VAL A 586 -31.77 -54.65 26.12
N ILE A 587 -31.14 -53.68 25.46
CA ILE A 587 -31.31 -52.25 25.75
C ILE A 587 -32.69 -51.76 25.28
N GLU A 588 -33.17 -52.24 24.14
CA GLU A 588 -34.52 -51.92 23.67
C GLU A 588 -35.60 -52.60 24.53
N GLU A 589 -35.40 -53.87 24.93
CA GLU A 589 -36.31 -54.55 25.85
C GLU A 589 -36.40 -53.81 27.19
N LEU A 590 -35.28 -53.37 27.78
CA LEU A 590 -35.24 -52.60 29.03
C LEU A 590 -36.05 -51.29 28.94
N ARG A 591 -35.93 -50.55 27.83
CA ARG A 591 -36.64 -49.28 27.63
C ARG A 591 -38.16 -49.45 27.51
N SER A 592 -38.61 -50.63 27.09
CA SER A 592 -40.02 -50.92 26.84
C SER A 592 -40.78 -51.46 28.06
N LEU A 593 -40.10 -51.73 29.18
CA LEU A 593 -40.72 -52.35 30.35
C LEU A 593 -41.38 -51.32 31.26
N ASN A 594 -42.61 -51.62 31.66
CA ASN A 594 -43.31 -50.90 32.71
C ASN A 594 -43.00 -51.54 34.07
N LEU A 595 -42.07 -50.95 34.81
CA LEU A 595 -41.61 -51.48 36.10
C LEU A 595 -42.64 -51.36 37.22
N GLU A 596 -43.65 -50.48 37.08
CA GLU A 596 -44.64 -50.23 38.13
C GLU A 596 -45.75 -51.30 38.19
N GLU A 597 -45.97 -52.03 37.11
CA GLU A 597 -47.01 -53.06 37.00
C GLU A 597 -46.48 -54.50 37.04
N MET A 598 -45.16 -54.66 37.09
CA MET A 598 -44.51 -55.96 36.97
C MET A 598 -44.39 -56.68 38.31
N LYS A 599 -44.68 -57.98 38.34
CA LYS A 599 -44.49 -58.77 39.57
C LYS A 599 -43.00 -59.05 39.79
N PRO A 600 -42.51 -59.06 41.05
CA PRO A 600 -41.09 -59.28 41.35
C PRO A 600 -40.48 -60.55 40.73
N ILE A 601 -41.29 -61.60 40.55
CA ILE A 601 -40.83 -62.87 39.96
C ILE A 601 -40.64 -62.78 38.43
N GLU A 602 -41.44 -61.95 37.76
CA GLU A 602 -41.35 -61.71 36.31
C GLU A 602 -40.09 -60.89 36.00
N ALA A 603 -39.79 -59.88 36.83
CA ALA A 603 -38.56 -59.09 36.73
C ALA A 603 -37.30 -59.96 36.93
N LEU A 604 -37.32 -60.87 37.91
CA LEU A 604 -36.21 -61.80 38.16
C LEU A 604 -35.99 -62.79 37.01
N THR A 605 -37.06 -63.23 36.35
CA THR A 605 -37.00 -64.13 35.21
C THR A 605 -36.43 -63.42 33.98
N LEU A 606 -36.90 -62.19 33.69
CA LEU A 606 -36.38 -61.33 32.63
C LEU A 606 -34.89 -61.00 32.80
N LEU A 607 -34.44 -60.70 34.02
CA LEU A 607 -33.03 -60.46 34.32
C LEU A 607 -32.17 -61.71 34.07
N HIS A 608 -32.71 -62.91 34.33
CA HIS A 608 -32.01 -64.16 34.06
C HIS A 608 -31.89 -64.42 32.55
N GLU A 609 -32.96 -64.14 31.79
CA GLU A 609 -32.98 -64.25 30.33
C GLU A 609 -32.02 -63.25 29.66
N TRP A 610 -31.97 -62.00 30.13
CA TRP A 610 -31.02 -61.02 29.64
C TRP A 610 -29.58 -61.39 29.95
N LYS A 611 -29.31 -61.92 31.14
CA LYS A 611 -27.98 -62.43 31.49
C LYS A 611 -27.55 -63.53 30.53
N HIS A 612 -28.45 -64.47 30.21
CA HIS A 612 -28.18 -65.53 29.23
C HIS A 612 -27.97 -64.99 27.80
N LYS A 613 -28.74 -63.98 27.38
CA LYS A 613 -28.58 -63.33 26.06
C LYS A 613 -27.24 -62.60 25.93
N VAL A 614 -26.76 -61.98 27.00
CA VAL A 614 -25.47 -61.26 27.02
C VAL A 614 -24.29 -62.24 27.14
N GLU A 615 -24.40 -63.30 27.95
CA GLU A 615 -23.34 -64.32 28.08
C GLU A 615 -23.23 -65.23 26.86
N GLY A 616 -24.31 -65.42 26.08
CA GLY A 616 -24.30 -66.20 24.83
C GLY A 616 -23.84 -65.44 23.58
N ALA A 617 -23.56 -64.15 23.69
CA ALA A 617 -23.09 -63.28 22.60
C ALA A 617 -21.63 -62.81 22.75
N ALA A 618 -20.89 -63.37 23.72
CA ALA A 618 -19.46 -63.12 23.97
C ALA A 618 -18.56 -64.17 23.30
#